data_AF-A0A0K1EDG3-F1
#
_entry.id   AF-A0A0K1EDG3-F1
#
_cell.length_a   1.000
_cell.length_b   1.000
_cell.length_c   1.000
_cell.angle_alpha   90.00
_cell.angle_beta   90.00
_cell.angle_gamma   90.00
#
_symmetry.space_group_name_H-M   'P 1'
#
loop_
_entity.id
_entity.type
_entity.pdbx_description
1 polymer ?
#
loop_
_entity_poly.entity_id
_entity_poly.type
_entity_poly.pdbx_seq_one_letter_code
_entity_poly.pdbx_strand_id
1 'polypeptide(L)'
;MPPIDLQVRDLDTGDRSIASFPSEEEAITWLNDRPRFQEVMGVAMTGLAHEIDARLRAALRPLDDEEREKAQALETKALEDAQKRAEEAQKREQATAEAHRAALASAPPDRPMEIRYRYDRDLELVDVNDTRPITPEAREAVLAWVAEREEWVRGRGQTVGEARVTVYPAGIPAQARGERVRTGSFVPITASAKPAST
;
A
#
# COMPACT_ATOMS: atom_id res chain seq x y z
N MET A 1 30.91 19.16 -15.32
CA MET A 1 30.27 18.16 -14.43
C MET A 1 29.27 18.88 -13.54
N PRO A 2 28.13 18.27 -13.20
CA PRO A 2 27.27 18.79 -12.14
C PRO A 2 27.98 18.71 -10.77
N PRO A 3 27.63 19.58 -9.81
CA PRO A 3 28.18 19.52 -8.46
C PRO A 3 27.78 18.22 -7.76
N ILE A 4 28.64 17.74 -6.85
CA ILE A 4 28.44 16.58 -6.00
C ILE A 4 27.69 16.97 -4.74
N ASP A 5 26.46 16.51 -4.61
CA ASP A 5 25.62 16.74 -3.45
C ASP A 5 25.65 15.52 -2.52
N LEU A 6 26.15 15.71 -1.31
CA LEU A 6 26.16 14.71 -0.24
C LEU A 6 25.07 15.03 0.79
N GLN A 7 24.29 14.03 1.18
CA GLN A 7 23.37 14.13 2.28
C GLN A 7 24.13 13.90 3.59
N VAL A 8 24.08 14.88 4.48
CA VAL A 8 24.79 14.88 5.75
C VAL A 8 23.79 15.05 6.89
N ARG A 9 24.03 14.36 8.00
CA ARG A 9 23.30 14.47 9.25
C ARG A 9 24.23 15.03 10.33
N ASP A 10 23.78 16.06 11.02
CA ASP A 10 24.40 16.53 12.26
C ASP A 10 24.04 15.55 13.39
N LEU A 11 25.04 15.03 14.10
CA LEU A 11 24.86 14.04 15.16
C LEU A 11 24.50 14.67 16.51
N ASP A 12 24.67 15.98 16.69
CA ASP A 12 24.24 16.71 17.88
C ASP A 12 22.77 17.08 17.81
N THR A 13 22.30 17.58 16.67
CA THR A 13 20.90 18.02 16.50
C THR A 13 20.01 16.97 15.83
N GLY A 14 20.59 16.08 15.02
CA GLY A 14 19.86 15.17 14.14
C GLY A 14 19.40 15.81 12.82
N ASP A 15 19.74 17.08 12.58
CA ASP A 15 19.31 17.81 11.38
C ASP A 15 20.01 17.27 10.13
N ARG A 16 19.27 17.24 9.01
CA ARG A 16 19.77 16.80 7.72
C ARG A 16 19.99 17.99 6.80
N SER A 17 21.15 18.04 6.18
CA SER A 17 21.53 19.07 5.21
C SER A 17 22.17 18.46 3.96
N ILE A 18 22.29 19.27 2.91
CA ILE A 18 23.01 18.90 1.69
C ILE A 18 24.32 19.69 1.66
N ALA A 19 25.44 18.99 1.53
CA ALA A 19 26.73 19.59 1.27
C ALA A 19 27.04 19.44 -0.23
N SER A 20 27.17 20.57 -0.93
CA SER A 20 27.40 20.63 -2.37
C SER A 20 28.86 20.97 -2.68
N PHE A 21 29.51 20.12 -3.50
CA PHE A 21 30.91 20.27 -3.89
C PHE A 21 31.01 20.46 -5.41
N PRO A 22 31.84 21.37 -5.92
CA PRO A 22 31.95 21.63 -7.35
C PRO A 22 32.68 20.52 -8.13
N SER A 23 33.43 19.64 -7.45
CA SER A 23 34.23 18.58 -8.06
C SER A 23 34.32 17.31 -7.21
N GLU A 24 34.74 16.21 -7.83
CA GLU A 24 35.02 14.94 -7.13
C GLU A 24 36.16 15.08 -6.14
N GLU A 25 37.24 15.77 -6.52
CA GLU A 25 38.42 15.94 -5.67
C GLU A 25 38.07 16.70 -4.39
N GLU A 26 37.27 17.78 -4.48
CA GLU A 26 36.84 18.53 -3.29
C GLU A 26 35.92 17.71 -2.37
N ALA A 27 35.02 16.92 -2.95
CA ALA A 27 34.16 16.03 -2.18
C ALA A 27 35.00 14.95 -1.45
N ILE A 28 36.01 14.38 -2.12
CA ILE A 28 36.93 13.40 -1.52
C ILE A 28 37.74 14.02 -0.40
N THR A 29 38.29 15.23 -0.59
CA THR A 29 39.03 15.93 0.48
C THR A 29 38.14 16.15 1.69
N TRP A 30 36.91 16.64 1.48
CA TRP A 30 35.97 16.85 2.57
C TRP A 30 35.55 15.54 3.28
N LEU A 31 35.40 14.44 2.53
CA LEU A 31 35.06 13.12 3.11
C LEU A 31 36.17 12.54 3.99
N ASN A 32 37.44 12.78 3.62
CA ASN A 32 38.59 12.40 4.44
C ASN A 32 38.69 13.26 5.70
N ASP A 33 38.50 14.58 5.54
CA ASP A 33 38.57 15.58 6.62
C ASP A 33 37.20 15.89 7.24
N ARG A 34 36.28 14.91 7.18
CA ARG A 34 34.87 15.12 7.58
C ARG A 34 34.80 15.78 8.95
N PRO A 35 34.07 16.90 9.09
CA PRO A 35 33.88 17.56 10.38
C PRO A 35 33.38 16.59 11.44
N ARG A 36 33.82 16.80 12.69
CA ARG A 36 33.32 16.01 13.81
C ARG A 36 31.80 16.15 13.94
N PHE A 37 31.16 15.08 14.36
CA PHE A 37 29.71 14.98 14.57
C PHE A 37 28.88 15.17 13.31
N GLN A 38 29.48 15.01 12.13
CA GLN A 38 28.74 14.91 10.89
C GLN A 38 28.75 13.47 10.39
N GLU A 39 27.62 12.98 9.92
CA GLU A 39 27.48 11.66 9.33
C GLU A 39 27.02 11.79 7.89
N VAL A 40 27.72 11.15 6.97
CA VAL A 40 27.34 11.13 5.56
C VAL A 40 26.36 10.00 5.34
N MET A 41 25.11 10.35 5.04
CA MET A 41 24.02 9.39 4.81
C MET A 41 24.07 8.80 3.40
N GLY A 42 24.65 9.53 2.44
CA GLY A 42 24.78 9.10 1.06
C GLY A 42 24.88 10.25 0.08
N VAL A 43 24.80 9.92 -1.21
CA VAL A 43 24.77 10.89 -2.31
C VAL A 43 23.32 11.31 -2.58
N ALA A 44 23.06 12.61 -2.60
CA ALA A 44 21.71 13.17 -2.78
C ALA A 44 21.29 13.26 -4.27
N MET A 45 22.23 13.17 -5.20
CA MET A 45 21.94 13.22 -6.65
C MET A 45 21.58 11.85 -7.24
N THR A 46 20.76 11.88 -8.28
CA THR A 46 20.49 10.73 -9.14
C THR A 46 21.44 10.72 -10.35
N GLY A 47 22.07 9.59 -10.65
CA GLY A 47 22.85 9.41 -11.89
C GLY A 47 24.36 9.59 -11.76
N LEU A 48 24.91 9.56 -10.54
CA LEU A 48 26.36 9.49 -10.34
C LEU A 48 26.90 8.17 -10.91
N ALA A 49 28.00 8.23 -11.68
CA ALA A 49 28.64 7.03 -12.20
C ALA A 49 29.10 6.12 -11.05
N HIS A 50 28.92 4.80 -11.19
CA HIS A 50 29.23 3.82 -10.14
C HIS A 50 30.68 3.91 -9.65
N GLU A 51 31.63 4.20 -10.55
CA GLU A 51 33.04 4.37 -10.23
C GLU A 51 33.32 5.60 -9.36
N ILE A 52 32.51 6.67 -9.49
CA ILE A 52 32.63 7.86 -8.64
C ILE A 52 32.04 7.57 -7.26
N ASP A 53 30.87 6.92 -7.19
CA ASP A 53 30.26 6.47 -5.91
C ASP A 53 31.22 5.56 -5.13
N ALA A 54 31.86 4.60 -5.79
CA ALA A 54 32.86 3.73 -5.18
C ALA A 54 34.05 4.50 -4.59
N ARG A 55 34.56 5.51 -5.31
CA ARG A 55 35.67 6.36 -4.85
C ARG A 55 35.26 7.24 -3.67
N LEU A 56 34.07 7.84 -3.69
CA LEU A 56 33.54 8.62 -2.58
C LEU A 56 33.35 7.76 -1.32
N ARG A 57 32.81 6.54 -1.46
CA ARG A 57 32.66 5.62 -0.32
C ARG A 57 34.00 5.18 0.25
N ALA A 58 35.01 4.96 -0.59
CA ALA A 58 36.35 4.61 -0.14
C ALA A 58 37.04 5.76 0.62
N ALA A 59 36.73 7.01 0.29
CA ALA A 59 37.24 8.21 0.96
C ALA A 59 36.51 8.56 2.26
N LEU A 60 35.41 7.88 2.59
CA LEU A 60 34.60 8.18 3.77
C LEU A 60 35.37 7.81 5.04
N ARG A 61 35.76 8.84 5.81
CA ARG A 61 36.27 8.66 7.17
C ARG A 61 35.26 7.89 8.03
N PRO A 62 35.64 6.85 8.78
CA PRO A 62 34.72 6.16 9.70
C PRO A 62 34.23 7.10 10.82
N LEU A 63 33.10 6.76 11.45
CA LEU A 63 32.66 7.44 12.68
C LEU A 63 33.58 7.02 13.85
N ASP A 64 34.02 7.99 14.64
CA ASP A 64 34.71 7.70 15.90
C ASP A 64 33.73 7.13 16.95
N ASP A 65 34.26 6.58 18.06
CA ASP A 65 33.42 5.97 19.11
C ASP A 65 32.33 6.92 19.63
N GLU A 66 32.67 8.18 19.91
CA GLU A 66 31.71 9.20 20.38
C GLU A 66 30.65 9.55 19.32
N GLU A 67 31.04 9.56 18.04
CA GLU A 67 30.11 9.82 16.92
C GLU A 67 29.17 8.62 16.72
N ARG A 68 29.67 7.39 16.84
CA ARG A 68 28.83 6.18 16.78
C ARG A 68 27.80 6.16 17.90
N GLU A 69 28.17 6.54 19.12
CA GLU A 69 27.23 6.59 20.24
C GLU A 69 26.09 7.58 19.97
N LYS A 70 26.39 8.77 19.46
CA LYS A 70 25.36 9.75 19.08
C LYS A 70 24.48 9.28 17.92
N ALA A 71 25.09 8.67 16.90
CA ALA A 71 24.35 8.09 15.78
C ALA A 71 23.37 6.99 16.27
N GLN A 72 23.83 6.09 17.15
CA GLN A 72 22.99 5.05 17.76
C GLN A 72 21.86 5.63 18.61
N ALA A 73 22.12 6.69 19.38
CA ALA A 73 21.09 7.36 20.18
C ALA A 73 20.00 7.97 19.28
N LEU A 74 20.38 8.62 18.19
CA LEU A 74 19.45 9.18 17.21
C LEU A 74 18.63 8.08 16.51
N GLU A 75 19.26 6.96 16.15
CA GLU A 75 18.57 5.81 15.56
C GLU A 75 17.59 5.15 16.52
N THR A 76 17.99 4.96 17.78
CA THR A 76 17.13 4.40 18.83
C THR A 76 15.89 5.27 19.03
N LYS A 77 16.07 6.59 19.15
CA LYS A 77 14.96 7.54 19.26
C LYS A 77 14.04 7.49 18.04
N ALA A 78 14.61 7.42 16.83
CA ALA A 78 13.82 7.33 15.60
C ALA A 78 13.01 6.02 15.52
N LEU A 79 13.58 4.91 15.99
CA LEU A 79 12.89 3.62 16.08
C LEU A 79 11.75 3.67 17.09
N GLU A 80 11.96 4.23 18.28
CA GLU A 80 10.91 4.41 19.29
C GLU A 80 9.76 5.29 18.78
N ASP A 81 10.07 6.39 18.10
CA ASP A 81 9.06 7.29 17.52
C ASP A 81 8.31 6.63 16.36
N ALA A 82 8.98 5.78 15.58
CA ALA A 82 8.34 4.97 14.55
C ALA A 82 7.41 3.92 15.15
N GLN A 83 7.84 3.24 16.22
CA GLN A 83 7.01 2.27 16.94
C GLN A 83 5.77 2.92 17.55
N LYS A 84 5.91 4.06 18.24
CA LYS A 84 4.78 4.81 18.79
C LYS A 84 3.76 5.20 17.72
N ARG A 85 4.22 5.69 16.57
CA ARG A 85 3.34 6.02 15.43
C ARG A 85 2.67 4.78 14.84
N ALA A 86 3.37 3.65 14.76
CA ALA A 86 2.80 2.39 14.30
C ALA A 86 1.73 1.87 15.27
N GLU A 87 1.98 1.92 16.58
CA GLU A 87 1.00 1.55 17.61
C GLU A 87 -0.23 2.47 17.58
N GLU A 88 -0.04 3.77 17.43
CA GLU A 88 -1.15 4.73 17.32
C GLU A 88 -1.96 4.48 16.04
N ALA A 89 -1.31 4.22 14.91
CA ALA A 89 -1.97 3.85 13.67
C ALA A 89 -2.77 2.55 13.83
N GLN A 90 -2.20 1.53 14.48
CA GLN A 90 -2.87 0.26 14.75
C GLN A 90 -4.09 0.45 15.66
N LYS A 91 -3.98 1.28 16.72
CA LYS A 91 -5.12 1.61 17.60
C LYS A 91 -6.22 2.34 16.84
N ARG A 92 -5.87 3.28 15.96
CA ARG A 92 -6.83 3.99 15.11
C ARG A 92 -7.52 3.05 14.12
N GLU A 93 -6.77 2.12 13.52
CA GLU A 93 -7.31 1.11 12.62
C GLU A 93 -8.25 0.16 13.35
N GLN A 94 -7.87 -0.33 14.54
CA GLN A 94 -8.73 -1.15 15.39
C GLN A 94 -10.01 -0.42 15.78
N ALA A 95 -9.91 0.84 16.24
CA ALA A 95 -11.08 1.64 16.58
C ALA A 95 -12.01 1.88 15.37
N THR A 96 -11.43 2.07 14.18
CA THR A 96 -12.20 2.23 12.93
C THR A 96 -12.90 0.92 12.56
N ALA A 97 -12.23 -0.22 12.69
CA ALA A 97 -12.79 -1.53 12.42
C ALA A 97 -13.92 -1.89 13.42
N GLU A 98 -13.74 -1.58 14.70
CA GLU A 98 -14.76 -1.76 15.74
C GLU A 98 -15.97 -0.86 15.51
N ALA A 99 -15.76 0.42 15.18
CA ALA A 99 -16.83 1.34 14.84
C ALA A 99 -17.61 0.88 13.61
N HIS A 100 -16.90 0.38 12.58
CA HIS A 100 -17.51 -0.20 11.40
C HIS A 100 -18.36 -1.43 11.74
N ARG A 101 -17.83 -2.36 12.55
CA ARG A 101 -18.56 -3.55 13.01
C ARG A 101 -19.82 -3.17 13.82
N ALA A 102 -19.70 -2.20 14.73
CA ALA A 102 -20.83 -1.70 15.51
C ALA A 102 -21.90 -1.06 14.61
N ALA A 103 -21.48 -0.27 13.62
CA ALA A 103 -22.38 0.32 12.64
C ALA A 103 -23.14 -0.76 11.86
N LEU A 104 -22.45 -1.79 11.37
CA LEU A 104 -23.09 -2.91 10.65
C LEU A 104 -24.06 -3.69 11.51
N ALA A 105 -23.76 -3.90 12.80
CA ALA A 105 -24.64 -4.58 13.74
C ALA A 105 -25.94 -3.79 14.01
N SER A 106 -25.86 -2.46 14.01
CA SER A 106 -27.02 -1.57 14.16
C SER A 106 -27.79 -1.30 12.87
N ALA A 107 -27.23 -1.67 11.71
CA ALA A 107 -27.79 -1.34 10.41
C ALA A 107 -28.94 -2.29 10.01
N PRO A 108 -29.87 -1.83 9.15
CA PRO A 108 -30.98 -2.66 8.69
C PRO A 108 -30.52 -3.94 7.98
N PRO A 109 -31.18 -5.09 8.19
CA PRO A 109 -30.78 -6.38 7.61
C PRO A 109 -30.98 -6.45 6.08
N ASP A 110 -31.84 -5.60 5.52
CA ASP A 110 -32.14 -5.45 4.09
C ASP A 110 -31.18 -4.50 3.36
N ARG A 111 -30.21 -3.90 4.07
CA ARG A 111 -29.19 -3.03 3.47
C ARG A 111 -28.44 -3.77 2.35
N PRO A 112 -27.97 -3.05 1.31
CA PRO A 112 -27.12 -3.65 0.29
C PRO A 112 -25.93 -4.42 0.89
N MET A 113 -25.60 -5.56 0.30
CA MET A 113 -24.34 -6.27 0.53
C MET A 113 -23.48 -6.19 -0.73
N GLU A 114 -22.18 -6.17 -0.55
CA GLU A 114 -21.24 -6.25 -1.67
C GLU A 114 -20.68 -7.67 -1.76
N ILE A 115 -20.93 -8.31 -2.90
CA ILE A 115 -20.55 -9.69 -3.19
C ILE A 115 -19.45 -9.68 -4.25
N ARG A 116 -18.37 -10.42 -3.97
CA ARG A 116 -17.32 -10.75 -4.90
C ARG A 116 -17.63 -12.07 -5.58
N TYR A 117 -17.72 -12.03 -6.89
CA TYR A 117 -17.63 -13.21 -7.76
C TYR A 117 -16.20 -13.40 -8.21
N ARG A 118 -15.75 -14.65 -8.22
CA ARG A 118 -14.51 -15.07 -8.85
C ARG A 118 -14.78 -16.26 -9.76
N TYR A 119 -14.10 -16.30 -10.89
CA TYR A 119 -14.22 -17.40 -11.84
C TYR A 119 -13.76 -18.75 -11.27
N ASP A 120 -12.76 -18.71 -10.37
CA ASP A 120 -12.09 -19.86 -9.77
C ASP A 120 -12.61 -20.26 -8.38
N ARG A 121 -13.53 -19.48 -7.80
CA ARG A 121 -14.02 -19.67 -6.42
C ARG A 121 -15.51 -19.38 -6.31
N ASP A 122 -16.07 -19.72 -5.16
CA ASP A 122 -17.44 -19.34 -4.82
C ASP A 122 -17.61 -17.84 -4.57
N LEU A 123 -18.88 -17.42 -4.52
CA LEU A 123 -19.26 -16.06 -4.12
C LEU A 123 -18.89 -15.79 -2.66
N GLU A 124 -18.24 -14.67 -2.41
CA GLU A 124 -17.81 -14.22 -1.09
C GLU A 124 -18.31 -12.80 -0.83
N LEU A 125 -18.48 -12.42 0.44
CA LEU A 125 -18.72 -11.02 0.77
C LEU A 125 -17.40 -10.24 0.66
N VAL A 126 -17.48 -9.03 0.08
CA VAL A 126 -16.33 -8.11 0.02
C VAL A 126 -16.01 -7.57 1.41
N ASP A 127 -17.04 -7.24 2.19
CA ASP A 127 -16.90 -6.76 3.55
C ASP A 127 -16.80 -7.95 4.53
N VAL A 128 -15.60 -8.16 5.07
CA VAL A 128 -15.30 -9.22 6.05
C VAL A 128 -16.06 -9.04 7.37
N ASN A 129 -16.56 -7.84 7.67
CA ASN A 129 -17.33 -7.57 8.88
C ASN A 129 -18.84 -7.80 8.66
N ASP A 130 -19.29 -8.00 7.42
CA ASP A 130 -20.66 -8.37 7.13
C ASP A 130 -20.83 -9.88 7.36
N THR A 131 -21.46 -10.24 8.48
CA THR A 131 -21.65 -11.65 8.87
C THR A 131 -22.93 -12.26 8.30
N ARG A 132 -23.69 -11.53 7.46
CA ARG A 132 -24.95 -12.04 6.90
C ARG A 132 -24.67 -13.13 5.86
N PRO A 133 -25.46 -14.21 5.79
CA PRO A 133 -25.34 -15.17 4.70
C PRO A 133 -25.74 -14.53 3.37
N ILE A 134 -25.07 -14.92 2.29
CA ILE A 134 -25.50 -14.59 0.92
C ILE A 134 -26.81 -15.34 0.64
N THR A 135 -27.90 -14.59 0.46
CA THR A 135 -29.22 -15.17 0.18
C THR A 135 -29.26 -15.79 -1.23
N PRO A 136 -30.13 -16.80 -1.47
CA PRO A 136 -30.32 -17.37 -2.81
C PRO A 136 -30.66 -16.31 -3.87
N GLU A 137 -31.52 -15.35 -3.52
CA GLU A 137 -31.95 -14.27 -4.42
C GLU A 137 -30.80 -13.31 -4.77
N ALA A 138 -29.93 -13.01 -3.80
CA ALA A 138 -28.73 -12.22 -4.05
C ALA A 138 -27.74 -12.97 -4.95
N ARG A 139 -27.52 -14.27 -4.68
CA ARG A 139 -26.68 -15.14 -5.50
C ARG A 139 -27.16 -15.19 -6.95
N GLU A 140 -28.45 -15.43 -7.15
CA GLU A 140 -29.04 -15.48 -8.49
C GLU A 140 -28.85 -14.17 -9.24
N ALA A 141 -29.13 -13.03 -8.60
CA ALA A 141 -28.95 -11.72 -9.22
C ALA A 141 -27.49 -11.39 -9.57
N VAL A 142 -26.54 -11.77 -8.71
CA VAL A 142 -25.10 -11.62 -9.02
C VAL A 142 -24.69 -12.50 -10.20
N LEU A 143 -25.12 -13.75 -10.23
CA LEU A 143 -24.79 -14.67 -11.33
C LEU A 143 -25.42 -14.23 -12.66
N ALA A 144 -26.68 -13.77 -12.64
CA ALA A 144 -27.34 -13.21 -13.81
C ALA A 144 -26.60 -11.97 -14.34
N TRP A 145 -26.19 -11.08 -13.44
CA TRP A 145 -25.39 -9.91 -13.79
C TRP A 145 -24.03 -10.29 -14.40
N VAL A 146 -23.35 -11.28 -13.84
CA VAL A 146 -22.07 -11.80 -14.38
C VAL A 146 -22.29 -12.41 -15.77
N ALA A 147 -23.33 -13.23 -15.96
CA ALA A 147 -23.64 -13.86 -17.24
C ALA A 147 -23.89 -12.83 -18.35
N GLU A 148 -24.59 -11.73 -18.04
CA GLU A 148 -24.77 -10.61 -18.97
C GLU A 148 -23.42 -9.99 -19.39
N ARG A 149 -22.48 -9.85 -18.44
CA ARG A 149 -21.14 -9.30 -18.73
C ARG A 149 -20.23 -10.30 -19.44
N GLU A 150 -20.40 -11.60 -19.21
CA GLU A 150 -19.71 -12.63 -19.98
C GLU A 150 -20.05 -12.56 -21.47
N GLU A 151 -21.29 -12.24 -21.82
CA GLU A 151 -21.68 -12.03 -23.22
C GLU A 151 -20.90 -10.88 -23.88
N TRP A 152 -20.64 -9.80 -23.14
CA TRP A 152 -19.93 -8.62 -23.65
C TRP A 152 -18.46 -8.92 -24.00
N VAL A 153 -17.83 -9.83 -23.26
CA VAL A 153 -16.41 -10.15 -23.42
C VAL A 153 -16.16 -11.40 -24.25
N ARG A 154 -17.20 -12.20 -24.51
CA ARG A 154 -17.13 -13.43 -25.32
C ARG A 154 -16.51 -13.20 -26.69
N GLY A 155 -16.88 -12.11 -27.37
CA GLY A 155 -16.34 -11.75 -28.69
C GLY A 155 -14.84 -11.47 -28.72
N ARG A 156 -14.19 -11.31 -27.55
CA ARG A 156 -12.75 -11.06 -27.40
C ARG A 156 -11.98 -12.28 -26.88
N GLY A 157 -12.62 -13.45 -26.77
CA GLY A 157 -12.02 -14.65 -26.18
C GLY A 157 -11.75 -14.51 -24.68
N GLN A 158 -12.49 -13.63 -24.00
CA GLN A 158 -12.34 -13.35 -22.58
C GLN A 158 -13.55 -13.86 -21.79
N THR A 159 -13.37 -14.02 -20.47
CA THR A 159 -14.42 -14.33 -19.50
C THR A 159 -14.32 -13.39 -18.30
N VAL A 160 -15.35 -13.30 -17.48
CA VAL A 160 -15.34 -12.51 -16.25
C VAL A 160 -14.50 -13.25 -15.20
N GLY A 161 -13.33 -12.70 -14.86
CA GLY A 161 -12.41 -13.30 -13.89
C GLY A 161 -12.78 -12.95 -12.45
N GLU A 162 -13.00 -11.67 -12.17
CA GLU A 162 -13.51 -11.16 -10.89
C GLU A 162 -14.64 -10.17 -11.16
N ALA A 163 -15.69 -10.19 -10.35
CA ALA A 163 -16.68 -9.12 -10.31
C ALA A 163 -17.01 -8.73 -8.88
N ARG A 164 -17.28 -7.44 -8.66
CA ARG A 164 -17.78 -6.91 -7.39
C ARG A 164 -19.14 -6.28 -7.65
N VAL A 165 -20.15 -6.79 -6.96
CA VAL A 165 -21.55 -6.47 -7.21
C VAL A 165 -22.23 -6.09 -5.90
N THR A 166 -22.83 -4.91 -5.85
CA THR A 166 -23.64 -4.44 -4.74
C THR A 166 -25.10 -4.83 -4.97
N VAL A 167 -25.68 -5.62 -4.07
CA VAL A 167 -26.98 -6.26 -4.25
C VAL A 167 -27.85 -6.14 -3.00
N TYR A 168 -29.16 -5.99 -3.17
CA TYR A 168 -30.12 -6.08 -2.06
C TYR A 168 -30.40 -7.55 -1.72
N PRO A 169 -30.13 -8.00 -0.48
CA PRO A 169 -30.27 -9.41 -0.10
C PRO A 169 -31.71 -9.87 0.08
N ALA A 170 -32.62 -8.95 0.42
CA ALA A 170 -34.00 -9.25 0.78
C ALA A 170 -34.95 -8.34 -0.02
N GLY A 171 -35.86 -7.62 0.64
CA GLY A 171 -36.77 -6.70 -0.03
C GLY A 171 -36.04 -5.68 -0.90
N ILE A 172 -36.52 -5.48 -2.13
CA ILE A 172 -36.01 -4.42 -3.01
C ILE A 172 -36.69 -3.12 -2.57
N PRO A 173 -35.94 -2.10 -2.11
CA PRO A 173 -36.54 -0.84 -1.71
C PRO A 173 -37.21 -0.16 -2.92
N ALA A 174 -38.31 0.56 -2.70
CA ALA A 174 -39.08 1.20 -3.77
C ALA A 174 -38.21 2.12 -4.66
N GLN A 175 -37.19 2.75 -4.06
CA GLN A 175 -36.22 3.61 -4.73
C GLN A 175 -35.38 2.88 -5.77
N ALA A 176 -35.18 1.57 -5.62
CA ALA A 176 -34.45 0.73 -6.57
C ALA A 176 -35.29 0.27 -7.76
N ARG A 177 -36.57 0.68 -7.86
CA ARG A 177 -37.45 0.45 -9.03
C ARG A 177 -37.52 -1.01 -9.51
N GLY A 178 -37.35 -1.98 -8.60
CA GLY A 178 -37.33 -3.40 -8.91
C GLY A 178 -35.96 -3.98 -9.30
N GLU A 179 -34.91 -3.15 -9.38
CA GLU A 179 -33.54 -3.61 -9.61
C GLU A 179 -32.89 -4.10 -8.31
N ARG A 180 -32.51 -5.38 -8.30
CA ARG A 180 -31.85 -6.00 -7.14
C ARG A 180 -30.35 -5.67 -7.09
N VAL A 181 -29.72 -5.55 -8.26
CA VAL A 181 -28.32 -5.13 -8.39
C VAL A 181 -28.28 -3.62 -8.48
N ARG A 182 -27.57 -2.97 -7.56
CA ARG A 182 -27.44 -1.50 -7.52
C ARG A 182 -26.27 -1.01 -8.37
N THR A 183 -25.13 -1.68 -8.26
CA THR A 183 -23.88 -1.32 -8.93
C THR A 183 -23.02 -2.55 -9.10
N GLY A 184 -22.22 -2.62 -10.16
CA GLY A 184 -21.27 -3.70 -10.35
C GLY A 184 -20.06 -3.29 -11.19
N SER A 185 -18.91 -3.90 -10.92
CA SER A 185 -17.68 -3.78 -11.70
C SER A 185 -17.10 -5.16 -11.95
N PHE A 186 -16.36 -5.34 -13.04
CA PHE A 186 -15.76 -6.63 -13.36
C PHE A 186 -14.40 -6.47 -14.06
N VAL A 187 -13.55 -7.48 -13.88
CA VAL A 187 -12.25 -7.60 -14.51
C VAL A 187 -12.29 -8.79 -15.47
N PRO A 188 -12.18 -8.56 -16.79
CA PRO A 188 -12.08 -9.65 -17.74
C PRO A 188 -10.71 -10.31 -17.69
N ILE A 189 -10.67 -11.62 -17.89
CA ILE A 189 -9.45 -12.41 -18.05
C ILE A 189 -9.50 -13.16 -19.38
N THR A 190 -8.32 -13.42 -19.95
CA THR A 190 -8.21 -14.33 -21.10
C THR A 190 -8.65 -15.71 -20.67
N ALA A 191 -9.60 -16.31 -21.38
CA ALA A 191 -10.21 -17.57 -20.99
C ALA A 191 -9.15 -18.68 -20.90
N SER A 192 -8.83 -19.11 -19.68
CA SER A 192 -8.23 -20.42 -19.42
C SER A 192 -9.33 -21.32 -18.86
N ALA A 193 -9.29 -22.62 -19.15
CA ALA A 193 -10.36 -23.56 -18.77
C ALA A 193 -10.73 -23.44 -17.28
N LYS A 194 -12.03 -23.38 -16.99
CA LYS A 194 -12.56 -23.31 -15.62
C LYS A 194 -12.01 -24.49 -14.83
N PRO A 195 -11.24 -24.30 -13.76
CA PRO A 195 -10.90 -25.41 -12.88
C PRO A 195 -12.21 -25.96 -12.32
N ALA A 196 -12.41 -27.27 -12.42
CA ALA A 196 -13.60 -27.92 -11.86
C ALA A 196 -13.66 -27.65 -10.36
N SER A 197 -14.75 -27.04 -9.91
CA SER A 197 -15.05 -26.86 -8.48
C SER A 197 -15.09 -28.24 -7.82
N THR A 198 -14.20 -28.48 -6.86
CA THR A 198 -14.18 -29.69 -6.02
C THR A 198 -15.23 -29.59 -4.92
#